data_AF-A0A239PF77-F1
#
_entry.id   AF-A0A239PF77-F1
#
_cell.length_a   1.000
_cell.length_b   1.000
_cell.length_c   1.000
_cell.angle_alpha   90.00
_cell.angle_beta   90.00
_cell.angle_gamma   90.00
#
_symmetry.space_group_name_H-M   'P 1'
#
loop_
_entity.id
_entity.type
_entity.pdbx_description
1 polymer ?
#
loop_
_entity_poly.entity_id
_entity_poly.type
_entity_poly.pdbx_seq_one_letter_code
_entity_poly.pdbx_strand_id
1 'polypeptide(L)'
;MPPMNSYRIALMDATDRLNSTTNLDGPDAQQALLLAAYAGVAPDTAMPADWDFYTVAMTDAIGELQEGLDLSEQVTLTSRPVLPAASDPGLREGVTTAVRRLADLYATAAGGQAGPGWRRLVWAQVAHRLDDAVAELT
;
A
#
# COMPACT_ATOMS: atom_id res chain seq x y z
N MET A 1 23.32 -12.26 -12.04
CA MET A 1 22.23 -11.28 -12.24
C MET A 1 21.49 -11.17 -10.91
N PRO A 2 21.25 -9.96 -10.38
CA PRO A 2 20.35 -9.83 -9.24
C PRO A 2 18.93 -10.22 -9.71
N PRO A 3 18.14 -10.93 -8.89
CA PRO A 3 16.87 -11.46 -9.34
C PRO A 3 15.88 -10.32 -9.64
N MET A 4 15.27 -10.33 -10.84
CA MET A 4 14.15 -9.47 -11.26
C MET A 4 12.86 -9.66 -10.42
N ASN A 5 12.95 -10.33 -9.27
CA ASN A 5 11.86 -10.68 -8.36
C ASN A 5 11.89 -9.86 -7.06
N SER A 6 12.76 -8.85 -6.96
CA SER A 6 13.05 -8.14 -5.70
C SER A 6 11.89 -7.29 -5.18
N TYR A 7 11.12 -6.64 -6.06
CA TYR A 7 10.00 -5.79 -5.65
C TYR A 7 8.81 -6.60 -5.14
N ARG A 8 8.35 -7.61 -5.90
CA ARG A 8 7.20 -8.43 -5.51
C ARG A 8 7.43 -9.11 -4.16
N ILE A 9 8.63 -9.63 -3.94
CA ILE A 9 9.02 -10.23 -2.66
C ILE A 9 8.99 -9.17 -1.55
N ALA A 10 9.59 -7.99 -1.77
CA ALA A 10 9.59 -6.92 -0.78
C ALA A 10 8.16 -6.45 -0.41
N LEU A 11 7.26 -6.35 -1.39
CA LEU A 11 5.87 -5.97 -1.17
C LEU A 11 5.10 -7.03 -0.36
N MET A 12 5.26 -8.29 -0.74
CA MET A 12 4.62 -9.41 0.00
C MET A 12 5.19 -9.53 1.42
N ASP A 13 6.50 -9.45 1.60
CA ASP A 13 7.15 -9.51 2.92
C ASP A 13 6.74 -8.32 3.81
N ALA A 14 6.57 -7.12 3.25
CA ALA A 14 6.08 -5.97 3.98
C ALA A 14 4.62 -6.16 4.40
N THR A 15 3.79 -6.69 3.50
CA THR A 15 2.38 -6.98 3.79
C THR A 15 2.22 -8.11 4.81
N ASP A 16 3.02 -9.18 4.72
CA ASP A 16 2.99 -10.31 5.66
C ASP A 16 3.41 -9.90 7.06
N ARG A 17 4.37 -8.97 7.19
CA ARG A 17 4.74 -8.38 8.49
C ARG A 17 3.56 -7.70 9.18
N LEU A 18 2.60 -7.16 8.43
CA LEU A 18 1.42 -6.52 9.00
C LEU A 18 0.43 -7.50 9.63
N ASN A 19 0.38 -8.75 9.20
CA ASN A 19 -0.43 -9.76 9.89
C ASN A 19 0.03 -9.98 11.34
N SER A 20 1.26 -9.58 11.67
CA SER A 20 1.83 -9.67 13.01
C SER A 20 1.88 -8.35 13.78
N THR A 21 1.53 -7.22 13.16
CA THR A 21 1.57 -5.91 13.83
C THR A 21 0.25 -5.58 14.51
N THR A 22 0.33 -4.95 15.68
CA THR A 22 -0.81 -4.33 16.37
C THR A 22 -0.89 -2.82 16.12
N ASN A 23 0.11 -2.25 15.45
CA ASN A 23 0.18 -0.81 15.14
C ASN A 23 0.06 -0.57 13.64
N LEU A 24 -1.18 -0.33 13.19
CA LEU A 24 -1.52 -0.06 11.79
C LEU A 24 -1.20 1.37 11.33
N ASP A 25 -0.75 2.21 12.25
CA ASP A 25 -0.19 3.53 11.97
C ASP A 25 1.34 3.52 12.04
N GLY A 26 1.91 2.37 12.42
CA GLY A 26 3.33 2.18 12.64
C GLY A 26 4.15 2.09 11.36
N PRO A 27 5.48 2.04 11.50
CA PRO A 27 6.40 2.13 10.37
C PRO A 27 6.25 0.98 9.37
N ASP A 28 5.89 -0.23 9.82
CA ASP A 28 5.65 -1.35 8.92
C ASP A 28 4.45 -1.11 8.00
N ALA A 29 3.36 -0.53 8.52
CA ALA A 29 2.15 -0.24 7.75
C ALA A 29 2.41 0.85 6.71
N GLN A 30 3.12 1.90 7.14
CA GLN A 30 3.57 2.97 6.24
C GLN A 30 4.51 2.42 5.15
N GLN A 31 5.45 1.54 5.49
CA GLN A 31 6.38 0.94 4.53
C GLN A 31 5.65 0.07 3.50
N ALA A 32 4.65 -0.71 3.90
CA ALA A 32 3.85 -1.52 2.98
C ALA A 32 3.01 -0.65 2.03
N LEU A 33 2.38 0.41 2.56
CA LEU A 33 1.61 1.37 1.75
C LEU A 33 2.51 2.13 0.76
N LEU A 34 3.68 2.57 1.19
CA LEU A 34 4.64 3.25 0.32
C LEU A 34 5.19 2.33 -0.76
N LEU A 35 5.43 1.05 -0.44
CA LEU A 35 5.80 0.05 -1.44
C LEU A 35 4.67 -0.12 -2.45
N ALA A 36 3.43 -0.34 -2.00
CA ALA A 36 2.27 -0.45 -2.88
C ALA A 36 2.11 0.78 -3.79
N ALA A 37 2.17 2.00 -3.25
CA ALA A 37 2.08 3.24 -4.04
C ALA A 37 3.22 3.36 -5.06
N TYR A 38 4.43 2.92 -4.70
CA TYR A 38 5.57 2.89 -5.60
C TYR A 38 5.36 1.96 -6.80
N ALA A 39 4.45 0.98 -6.73
CA ALA A 39 4.11 0.13 -7.88
C ALA A 39 3.60 0.92 -9.09
N GLY A 40 2.83 1.99 -8.85
CA GLY A 40 2.26 2.82 -9.91
C GLY A 40 3.16 3.95 -10.38
N VAL A 41 4.29 4.18 -9.71
CA VAL A 41 5.26 5.22 -10.10
C VAL A 41 6.32 4.59 -11.00
N ALA A 42 6.01 4.40 -12.28
CA ALA A 42 7.03 4.00 -13.25
C ALA A 42 8.01 5.15 -13.54
N PRO A 43 9.34 4.92 -13.47
CA PRO A 43 10.30 5.97 -13.78
C PRO A 43 10.56 6.20 -15.29
N ASP A 44 10.14 5.30 -16.21
CA ASP A 44 10.62 5.39 -17.61
C ASP A 44 9.70 4.84 -18.72
N THR A 45 8.48 4.40 -18.40
CA THR A 45 7.51 3.94 -19.40
C THR A 45 6.14 4.46 -19.00
N ALA A 46 5.38 5.02 -19.96
CA ALA A 46 3.98 5.36 -19.76
C ALA A 46 3.27 4.14 -19.16
N MET A 47 2.94 4.21 -17.87
CA MET A 47 2.11 3.19 -17.25
C MET A 47 0.76 3.17 -18.00
N PRO A 48 0.15 1.99 -18.18
CA PRO A 48 -1.22 1.92 -18.67
C PRO A 48 -2.17 2.79 -17.83
N ALA A 49 -3.18 3.42 -18.45
CA ALA A 49 -4.04 4.42 -17.80
C ALA A 49 -4.79 3.90 -16.54
N ASP A 50 -5.01 2.59 -16.44
CA ASP A 50 -5.52 1.89 -15.26
C ASP A 50 -4.64 2.08 -14.01
N TRP A 51 -3.33 2.30 -14.20
CA TRP A 51 -2.42 2.58 -13.10
C TRP A 51 -2.45 4.04 -12.63
N ASP A 52 -2.91 4.98 -13.46
CA ASP A 52 -3.03 6.38 -13.05
C ASP A 52 -4.09 6.52 -11.94
N PHE A 53 -5.24 5.87 -12.10
CA PHE A 53 -6.30 5.85 -11.08
C PHE A 53 -5.86 5.11 -9.81
N TYR A 54 -5.15 4.00 -9.96
CA TYR A 54 -4.50 3.30 -8.85
C TYR A 54 -3.55 4.22 -8.05
N THR A 55 -2.65 4.94 -8.73
CA THR A 55 -1.69 5.84 -8.08
C THR A 55 -2.38 6.97 -7.33
N VAL A 56 -3.45 7.54 -7.89
CA VAL A 56 -4.25 8.56 -7.21
C VAL A 56 -4.88 8.00 -5.94
N ALA A 57 -5.60 6.87 -6.04
CA ALA A 57 -6.26 6.24 -4.90
C ALA A 57 -5.26 5.88 -3.77
N MET A 58 -4.08 5.36 -4.13
CA MET A 58 -3.02 5.06 -3.17
C MET A 58 -2.43 6.30 -2.51
N THR A 59 -2.22 7.38 -3.27
CA THR A 59 -1.68 8.64 -2.75
C THR A 59 -2.66 9.28 -1.77
N ASP A 60 -3.95 9.27 -2.11
CA ASP A 60 -5.03 9.76 -1.27
C ASP A 60 -5.16 8.93 0.01
N ALA A 61 -5.05 7.59 -0.06
CA ALA A 61 -5.06 6.72 1.11
C ALA A 61 -3.87 7.01 2.05
N ILE A 62 -2.67 7.23 1.51
CA ILE A 62 -1.49 7.63 2.29
C ILE A 62 -1.72 8.99 2.96
N GLY A 63 -2.25 9.97 2.22
CA GLY A 63 -2.54 11.30 2.74
C GLY A 63 -3.49 11.25 3.94
N GLU A 64 -4.59 10.51 3.83
CA GLU A 64 -5.53 10.33 4.94
C GLU A 64 -4.94 9.59 6.13
N LEU A 65 -4.15 8.56 5.89
CA LEU A 65 -3.48 7.85 6.98
C LEU A 65 -2.56 8.80 7.75
N GLN A 66 -1.89 9.70 7.04
CA GLN A 66 -0.96 10.67 7.61
C GLN A 66 -1.66 11.82 8.34
N GLU A 67 -2.94 12.08 8.10
CA GLU A 67 -3.69 13.10 8.81
C GLU A 67 -3.75 12.81 10.32
N GLY A 68 -3.31 13.80 11.10
CA GLY A 68 -3.34 13.74 12.56
C GLY A 68 -2.28 12.83 13.20
N LEU A 69 -1.37 12.25 12.42
CA LEU A 69 -0.18 11.56 12.95
C LEU A 69 0.98 12.55 13.14
N ASP A 70 1.80 12.32 14.17
CA ASP A 70 3.12 12.95 14.27
C ASP A 70 4.06 12.26 13.29
N LEU A 71 4.29 12.90 12.16
CA LEU A 71 5.12 12.40 11.06
C LEU A 71 6.60 12.78 11.23
N SER A 72 7.05 13.17 12.44
CA SER A 72 8.48 13.42 12.68
C SER A 72 9.37 12.21 12.34
N GLU A 73 8.80 11.01 12.32
CA GLU A 73 9.39 9.78 11.80
C GLU A 73 8.76 9.35 10.46
N GLN A 74 8.71 10.24 9.45
CA GLN A 74 8.32 9.84 8.10
C GLN A 74 9.21 8.69 7.61
N VAL A 75 8.60 7.53 7.40
CA VAL A 75 9.28 6.41 6.77
C VAL A 75 9.50 6.76 5.30
N THR A 76 10.75 6.96 4.92
CA THR A 76 11.14 6.91 3.50
C THR A 76 11.34 5.46 3.11
N LEU A 77 10.94 5.08 1.89
CA LEU A 77 11.21 3.75 1.33
C LEU A 77 12.68 3.37 1.57
N THR A 78 12.90 2.37 2.44
CA THR A 78 14.23 1.99 2.92
C THR A 78 15.14 1.49 1.79
N SER A 79 14.53 1.00 0.71
CA SER A 79 15.17 0.80 -0.59
C SER A 79 14.12 1.01 -1.66
N ARG A 80 14.38 1.82 -2.69
CA ARG A 80 13.53 1.89 -3.88
C ARG A 80 13.75 0.61 -4.69
N PRO A 81 12.80 -0.34 -4.70
CA PRO A 81 13.01 -1.59 -5.40
C PRO A 81 13.04 -1.33 -6.90
N VAL A 82 13.67 -2.23 -7.66
CA VAL A 82 13.58 -2.17 -9.12
C VAL A 82 12.20 -2.68 -9.50
N LEU A 83 11.37 -1.81 -10.09
CA LEU A 83 10.08 -2.22 -10.63
C LEU A 83 10.32 -3.18 -11.81
N PRO A 84 9.60 -4.32 -11.87
CA PRO A 84 9.58 -5.12 -13.08
C PRO A 84 8.89 -4.33 -14.22
N ALA A 85 9.05 -4.79 -15.46
CA ALA A 85 8.44 -4.14 -16.61
C ALA A 85 6.92 -3.99 -16.42
N ALA A 86 6.33 -2.88 -16.87
CA ALA A 86 4.89 -2.62 -16.75
C ALA A 86 4.00 -3.72 -17.35
N SER A 87 4.55 -4.52 -18.28
CA SER A 87 3.90 -5.67 -18.90
C SER A 87 4.04 -6.98 -18.14
N ASP A 88 4.65 -7.01 -16.95
CA ASP A 88 4.79 -8.22 -16.14
C ASP A 88 3.45 -8.59 -15.49
N PRO A 89 2.79 -9.69 -15.92
CA PRO A 89 1.49 -10.09 -15.38
C PRO A 89 1.57 -10.46 -13.90
N GLY A 90 2.74 -10.89 -13.40
CA GLY A 90 2.94 -11.24 -12.00
C GLY A 90 3.10 -10.03 -11.07
N LEU A 91 3.35 -8.84 -11.62
CA LEU A 91 3.38 -7.59 -10.87
C LEU A 91 1.96 -7.18 -10.46
N ARG A 92 1.04 -7.10 -11.43
CA ARG A 92 -0.35 -6.68 -11.19
C ARG A 92 -1.01 -7.59 -10.16
N GLU A 93 -0.95 -8.90 -10.34
CA GLU A 93 -1.51 -9.87 -9.38
C GLU A 93 -0.92 -9.72 -7.97
N GLY A 94 0.40 -9.53 -7.87
CA GLY A 94 1.07 -9.34 -6.58
C GLY A 94 0.66 -8.04 -5.88
N VAL A 95 0.55 -6.94 -6.63
CA VAL A 95 0.09 -5.63 -6.12
C VAL A 95 -1.37 -5.71 -5.69
N THR A 96 -2.26 -6.25 -6.53
CA THR A 96 -3.66 -6.45 -6.19
C THR A 96 -3.82 -7.28 -4.91
N THR A 97 -3.05 -8.37 -4.77
CA THR A 97 -3.07 -9.22 -3.57
C THR A 97 -2.63 -8.47 -2.32
N ALA A 98 -1.53 -7.71 -2.41
CA ALA A 98 -1.00 -6.94 -1.29
C ALA A 98 -1.95 -5.80 -0.86
N VAL A 99 -2.50 -5.05 -1.82
CA VAL A 99 -3.41 -3.93 -1.57
C VAL A 99 -4.73 -4.43 -0.98
N ARG A 100 -5.28 -5.54 -1.47
CA ARG A 100 -6.47 -6.16 -0.87
C ARG A 100 -6.25 -6.57 0.58
N ARG A 101 -5.09 -7.16 0.89
CA ARG A 101 -4.72 -7.50 2.28
C ARG A 101 -4.61 -6.26 3.16
N LEU A 102 -4.05 -5.15 2.65
CA LEU A 102 -4.00 -3.88 3.37
C LEU A 102 -5.41 -3.35 3.65
N ALA A 103 -6.31 -3.40 2.66
CA ALA A 103 -7.71 -3.02 2.81
C ALA A 103 -8.39 -3.83 3.93
N ASP A 104 -8.24 -5.16 3.90
CA ASP A 104 -8.80 -6.06 4.90
C ASP A 104 -8.30 -5.76 6.33
N LEU A 105 -7.00 -5.46 6.48
CA LEU A 105 -6.41 -5.12 7.77
C LEU A 105 -6.97 -3.79 8.32
N TYR A 106 -7.08 -2.77 7.48
CA TYR A 106 -7.66 -1.49 7.88
C TYR A 106 -9.17 -1.59 8.17
N ALA A 107 -9.92 -2.37 7.38
CA ALA A 107 -11.33 -2.64 7.63
C ALA A 107 -11.56 -3.38 8.96
N THR A 108 -10.73 -4.39 9.24
CA THR A 108 -10.78 -5.14 10.51
C THR A 108 -10.50 -4.21 11.70
N ALA A 109 -9.52 -3.32 11.58
CA ALA A 109 -9.19 -2.37 12.62
C ALA A 109 -10.27 -1.32 12.85
N ALA A 110 -10.87 -0.82 11.77
CA ALA A 110 -11.99 0.11 11.82
C ALA A 110 -13.22 -0.49 12.54
N GLY A 111 -13.51 -1.77 12.32
CA GLY A 111 -14.58 -2.50 13.00
C GLY A 111 -14.25 -2.93 14.43
N GLY A 112 -12.98 -2.86 14.83
CA GLY A 112 -12.49 -3.31 16.13
C GLY A 112 -12.68 -2.29 17.26
N GLN A 113 -12.17 -2.65 18.44
CA GLN A 113 -12.11 -1.75 19.62
C GLN A 113 -10.73 -1.10 19.79
N ALA A 114 -9.79 -1.35 18.87
CA ALA A 114 -8.46 -0.75 18.91
C ALA A 114 -8.53 0.74 18.55
N GLY A 115 -7.82 1.57 19.31
CA GLY A 115 -7.62 2.99 19.01
C GLY A 115 -8.82 3.92 19.28
N PRO A 116 -8.61 5.24 19.16
CA PRO A 116 -9.67 6.24 19.28
C PRO A 116 -10.73 6.14 18.18
N GLY A 117 -11.96 6.56 18.47
CA GLY A 117 -13.07 6.51 17.51
C GLY A 117 -12.82 7.27 16.20
N TRP A 118 -12.16 8.43 16.25
CA TRP A 118 -11.80 9.19 15.05
C TRP A 118 -10.78 8.44 14.18
N ARG A 119 -9.85 7.68 14.79
CA ARG A 119 -8.84 6.93 14.04
C ARG A 119 -9.44 5.72 13.32
N ARG A 120 -10.44 5.08 13.93
CA ARG A 120 -11.21 4.02 13.27
C ARG A 120 -11.97 4.51 12.03
N LEU A 121 -12.43 5.77 12.01
CA LEU A 121 -13.02 6.37 10.80
C LEU A 121 -11.98 6.55 9.70
N VAL A 122 -10.78 7.02 10.05
CA VAL A 122 -9.65 7.12 9.09
C VAL A 122 -9.31 5.75 8.52
N TRP A 123 -9.19 4.71 9.36
CA TRP A 123 -8.92 3.35 8.87
C TRP A 123 -10.04 2.82 7.97
N ALA A 124 -11.32 3.12 8.25
CA ALA A 124 -12.42 2.73 7.36
C ALA A 124 -12.30 3.39 5.97
N GLN A 125 -11.91 4.66 5.95
CA GLN A 125 -11.77 5.43 4.72
C GLN A 125 -10.56 4.98 3.90
N VAL A 126 -9.43 4.72 4.56
CA VAL A 126 -8.25 4.10 3.95
C VAL A 126 -8.60 2.73 3.36
N ALA A 127 -9.31 1.87 4.11
CA ALA A 127 -9.74 0.57 3.60
C ALA A 127 -10.57 0.69 2.33
N HIS A 128 -11.55 1.60 2.31
CA HIS A 128 -12.39 1.83 1.14
C HIS A 128 -11.59 2.29 -0.08
N ARG A 129 -10.62 3.19 0.09
CA ARG A 129 -9.76 3.64 -1.02
C ARG A 129 -8.84 2.55 -1.55
N LEU A 130 -8.36 1.68 -0.68
CA LEU A 130 -7.54 0.53 -1.10
C LEU A 130 -8.38 -0.49 -1.87
N ASP A 131 -9.66 -0.66 -1.52
CA ASP A 131 -10.60 -1.47 -2.31
C ASP A 131 -10.86 -0.86 -3.69
N ASP A 132 -11.05 0.47 -3.77
CA ASP A 132 -11.18 1.17 -5.04
C ASP A 132 -9.91 0.99 -5.89
N ALA A 133 -8.72 1.15 -5.28
CA ALA A 133 -7.44 0.93 -5.95
C ALA A 133 -7.29 -0.51 -6.49
N VAL A 134 -7.82 -1.50 -5.77
CA VAL A 134 -7.87 -2.90 -6.23
C VAL A 134 -8.81 -3.07 -7.42
N ALA A 135 -9.96 -2.40 -7.41
CA ALA A 135 -10.95 -2.48 -8.49
C ALA A 135 -10.41 -1.91 -9.81
N GLU A 136 -9.62 -0.84 -9.75
CA GLU A 136 -8.98 -0.24 -10.93
C GLU A 136 -7.90 -1.15 -11.57
N LEU A 137 -7.37 -2.11 -10.82
CA LEU A 137 -6.35 -3.05 -11.28
C LEU A 137 -6.91 -4.37 -11.85
N THR A 138 -8.23 -4.60 -11.80
CA THR A 138 -8.90 -5.86 -12.22
C THR A 138 -9.82 -5.68 -13.41
#